data_AF-A0A967G6K6-F1
#
_entry.id   AF-A0A967G6K6-F1
#
_cell.length_a   1.000
_cell.length_b   1.000
_cell.length_c   1.000
_cell.angle_alpha   90.00
_cell.angle_beta   90.00
_cell.angle_gamma   90.00
#
_symmetry.space_group_name_H-M   'P 1'
#
loop_
_entity.id
_entity.type
_entity.pdbx_description
1 polymer ?
#
loop_
_entity_poly.entity_id
_entity_poly.type
_entity_poly.pdbx_seq_one_letter_code
_entity_poly.pdbx_strand_id
1 'polypeptide(L)'
;MKLTTWRETAELIGIIAIVASLIFVGLQMRQSQEIAIADQYQSRVDAAVQWYSARAQSPQLFEATVKRITETAAAGGYDQIILNALEEQGSEAVATAYLEYRSNMTMLDNYHFQYEKGFLTEDAWRAYRERLKVILSVDLNAALYLEQATRWRLSFQELCAKLIAENKEES
;
A
#
# COMPACT_ATOMS: atom_id res chain seq x y z
N MET A 1 9.04 21.02 63.36
CA MET A 1 9.56 19.96 62.47
C MET A 1 8.57 19.45 61.40
N LYS A 2 7.31 19.92 61.33
CA LYS A 2 6.31 19.45 60.33
C LYS A 2 6.33 20.17 58.97
N LEU A 3 6.84 21.41 58.92
CA LEU A 3 6.81 22.25 57.71
C LEU A 3 7.84 21.83 56.65
N THR A 4 8.97 21.26 57.05
CA THR A 4 10.02 20.76 56.13
C THR A 4 9.52 19.57 55.33
N THR A 5 8.86 18.61 55.99
CA THR A 5 8.30 17.41 55.35
C THR A 5 7.20 17.74 54.33
N TRP A 6 6.36 18.75 54.61
CA TRP A 6 5.32 19.19 53.67
C TRP A 6 5.92 19.83 52.42
N ARG A 7 6.94 20.68 52.60
CA ARG A 7 7.66 21.30 51.50
C ARG A 7 8.38 20.27 50.62
N GLU A 8 9.11 19.34 51.25
CA GLU A 8 9.80 18.24 50.55
C GLU A 8 8.83 17.37 49.75
N THR A 9 7.65 17.07 50.33
CA THR A 9 6.59 16.32 49.63
C THR A 9 6.04 17.10 48.43
N ALA A 10 5.79 18.41 48.58
CA ALA A 10 5.30 19.26 47.50
C ALA A 10 6.34 19.42 46.38
N GLU A 11 7.62 19.54 46.71
CA GLU A 11 8.72 19.59 45.73
C GLU A 11 8.84 18.27 44.95
N LEU A 12 8.74 17.13 45.64
CA LEU A 12 8.73 15.80 44.99
C LEU A 12 7.53 15.64 44.05
N ILE A 13 6.33 16.03 44.48
CA ILE A 13 5.13 16.01 43.64
C ILE A 13 5.31 16.91 42.41
N GLY A 14 5.90 18.10 42.59
CA GLY A 14 6.19 19.02 41.49
C GLY A 14 7.12 18.41 40.45
N ILE A 15 8.20 17.76 40.87
CA ILE A 15 9.13 17.06 39.97
C ILE A 15 8.42 15.91 39.25
N ILE A 16 7.63 15.11 39.96
CA ILE A 16 6.85 14.01 39.37
C ILE A 16 5.85 14.55 38.34
N ALA A 17 5.17 15.67 38.63
CA ALA A 17 4.22 16.28 37.70
C ALA A 17 4.91 16.78 36.43
N ILE A 18 6.11 17.37 36.53
CA ILE A 18 6.92 17.78 35.36
C ILE A 18 7.37 16.57 34.56
N VAL A 19 7.84 15.50 35.20
CA VAL A 19 8.26 14.28 34.50
C VAL A 19 7.06 13.63 33.80
N ALA A 20 5.91 13.55 34.46
CA ALA A 20 4.69 13.01 33.88
C ALA A 20 4.21 13.84 32.67
N SER A 21 4.30 15.18 32.73
CA SER A 21 3.93 16.03 31.60
C SER A 21 4.88 15.87 30.40
N LEU A 22 6.19 15.73 30.65
CA LEU A 22 7.17 15.47 29.58
C LEU A 22 6.96 14.11 28.91
N ILE A 23 6.62 13.07 29.68
CA ILE A 23 6.26 11.76 29.13
C ILE A 23 5.03 11.89 28.24
N PHE A 24 3.98 12.57 28.70
CA PHE A 24 2.76 12.77 27.92
C PHE A 24 3.04 13.51 26.61
N VAL A 25 3.82 14.58 26.64
CA VAL A 25 4.23 15.32 25.43
C VAL A 25 5.04 14.44 24.49
N GLY A 26 5.97 13.63 25.01
CA GLY A 26 6.74 12.69 24.20
C GLY A 26 5.86 11.66 23.49
N LEU A 27 4.84 11.13 24.17
CA LEU A 27 3.87 10.21 23.59
C LEU A 27 3.02 10.90 22.52
N GLN A 28 2.54 12.12 22.78
CA GLN A 28 1.78 12.90 21.81
C GLN A 28 2.59 13.20 20.55
N MET A 29 3.86 13.60 20.69
CA MET A 29 4.74 13.85 19.55
C MET A 29 4.96 12.59 18.69
N ARG A 30 5.15 11.43 19.34
CA ARG A 30 5.27 10.15 18.62
C ARG A 30 4.00 9.83 17.84
N GLN A 31 2.83 9.99 18.46
CA GLN A 31 1.56 9.75 17.79
C GLN A 31 1.37 10.71 16.60
N SER A 32 1.67 12.00 16.77
CA SER A 32 1.62 12.98 15.69
C SER A 32 2.55 12.63 14.53
N GLN A 33 3.75 12.11 14.83
CA GLN A 33 4.69 11.65 13.80
C GLN A 33 4.14 10.44 13.03
N GLU A 34 3.57 9.46 13.74
CA GLU A 34 2.99 8.26 13.11
C GLU A 34 1.81 8.61 12.19
N ILE A 35 0.93 9.54 12.60
CA ILE A 35 -0.16 10.07 11.77
C ILE A 35 0.39 10.80 10.53
N ALA A 36 1.38 11.68 10.71
CA ALA A 36 1.97 12.42 9.59
C ALA A 36 2.61 11.49 8.54
N ILE A 37 3.22 10.38 8.95
CA ILE A 37 3.76 9.38 8.01
C ILE A 37 2.63 8.70 7.23
N ALA A 38 1.52 8.36 7.88
CA ALA A 38 0.36 7.78 7.21
C ALA A 38 -0.28 8.75 6.21
N ASP A 39 -0.44 10.02 6.58
CA ASP A 39 -0.96 11.07 5.70
C ASP A 39 -0.04 11.27 4.48
N GLN A 40 1.28 11.24 4.69
CA GLN A 40 2.24 11.32 3.60
C GLN A 40 2.16 10.10 2.67
N TYR A 41 1.91 8.90 3.22
CA TYR A 41 1.72 7.68 2.43
C TYR A 41 0.45 7.77 1.58
N GLN A 42 -0.67 8.18 2.19
CA GLN A 42 -1.93 8.43 1.49
C GLN A 42 -1.77 9.47 0.38
N SER A 43 -1.08 10.59 0.66
CA SER A 43 -0.83 11.64 -0.34
C SER A 43 -0.07 11.12 -1.56
N ARG A 44 0.90 10.21 -1.36
CA ARG A 44 1.64 9.58 -2.47
C ARG A 44 0.76 8.64 -3.29
N VAL A 45 -0.16 7.94 -2.63
CA VAL A 45 -1.13 7.04 -3.26
C VAL A 45 -2.11 7.85 -4.10
N ASP A 46 -2.64 8.94 -3.57
CA ASP A 46 -3.56 9.83 -4.28
C ASP A 46 -2.91 10.42 -5.53
N ALA A 47 -1.68 10.92 -5.41
CA ALA A 47 -0.91 11.41 -6.56
C ALA A 47 -0.67 10.31 -7.62
N ALA A 48 -0.38 9.08 -7.19
CA ALA A 48 -0.17 7.96 -8.11
C ALA A 48 -1.46 7.55 -8.83
N VAL A 49 -2.58 7.45 -8.11
CA VAL A 49 -3.90 7.12 -8.68
C VAL A 49 -4.35 8.21 -9.64
N GLN A 50 -4.15 9.49 -9.30
CA GLN A 50 -4.40 10.60 -10.22
C GLN A 50 -3.54 10.49 -11.49
N TRP A 51 -2.27 10.11 -11.35
CA TRP A 51 -1.39 9.90 -12.51
C TRP A 51 -1.86 8.75 -13.41
N TYR A 52 -2.30 7.63 -12.83
CA TYR A 52 -2.84 6.50 -13.63
C TYR A 52 -4.16 6.87 -14.30
N SER A 53 -5.04 7.59 -13.60
CA SER A 53 -6.30 8.09 -14.15
C SER A 53 -6.06 9.04 -15.32
N ALA A 54 -5.15 10.01 -15.17
CA ALA A 54 -4.75 10.92 -16.25
C ALA A 54 -4.16 10.17 -17.45
N ARG A 55 -3.37 9.13 -17.20
CA ARG A 55 -2.79 8.27 -18.24
C ARG A 55 -3.83 7.45 -18.98
N ALA A 56 -4.87 6.97 -18.29
CA ALA A 56 -5.98 6.24 -18.89
C ALA A 56 -6.91 7.14 -19.71
N GLN A 57 -7.10 8.40 -19.29
CA GLN A 57 -8.01 9.34 -19.96
C GLN A 57 -7.37 10.10 -21.12
N SER A 58 -6.03 10.22 -21.16
CA SER A 58 -5.31 10.88 -22.25
C SER A 58 -4.98 9.89 -23.38
N PRO A 59 -5.47 10.09 -24.62
CA PRO A 59 -5.14 9.22 -25.74
C PRO A 59 -3.63 9.10 -25.97
N GLN A 60 -2.88 10.19 -25.87
CA GLN A 60 -1.43 10.18 -26.11
C GLN A 60 -0.67 9.39 -25.04
N LEU A 61 -1.04 9.56 -23.76
CA LEU A 61 -0.39 8.83 -22.67
C LEU A 61 -0.81 7.36 -22.64
N PHE A 62 -2.05 7.05 -23.03
CA PHE A 62 -2.53 5.69 -23.20
C PHE A 62 -1.79 4.98 -24.34
N GLU A 63 -1.68 5.60 -25.51
CA GLU A 63 -0.92 5.08 -26.66
C GLU A 63 0.55 4.84 -26.28
N ALA A 64 1.18 5.73 -25.52
CA ALA A 64 2.52 5.51 -25.00
C ALA A 64 2.61 4.29 -24.04
N THR A 65 1.52 3.95 -23.34
CA THR A 65 1.44 2.73 -22.52
C THR A 65 1.35 1.48 -23.36
N VAL A 66 0.48 1.51 -24.37
CA VAL A 66 0.32 0.43 -25.36
C VAL A 66 1.65 0.16 -26.05
N LYS A 67 2.31 1.21 -26.55
CA LYS A 67 3.63 1.12 -27.19
C LYS A 67 4.66 0.47 -26.28
N ARG A 68 4.78 0.93 -25.03
CA ARG A 68 5.71 0.35 -24.05
C ARG A 68 5.46 -1.14 -23.83
N ILE A 69 4.20 -1.54 -23.72
CA ILE A 69 3.83 -2.96 -23.52
C ILE A 69 4.23 -3.77 -24.76
N THR A 70 3.88 -3.30 -25.96
CA THR A 70 4.26 -3.98 -27.22
C THR A 70 5.78 -4.12 -27.37
N GLU A 71 6.55 -3.06 -27.07
CA GLU A 71 8.01 -3.07 -27.14
C GLU A 71 8.63 -4.02 -26.09
N THR A 72 8.07 -4.05 -24.88
CA THR A 72 8.52 -4.97 -23.83
C THR A 72 8.26 -6.42 -24.21
N ALA A 73 7.09 -6.71 -24.79
CA ALA A 73 6.74 -8.03 -25.29
C ALA A 73 7.69 -8.48 -26.42
N ALA A 74 7.96 -7.59 -27.38
CA ALA A 74 8.88 -7.86 -28.49
C ALA A 74 10.33 -8.13 -28.02
N ALA A 75 10.71 -7.56 -26.88
CA ALA A 75 12.02 -7.81 -26.24
C ALA A 75 12.05 -9.10 -25.39
N GLY A 76 10.95 -9.87 -25.32
CA GLY A 76 10.84 -11.06 -24.49
C GLY A 76 10.78 -10.76 -22.99
N GLY A 77 10.34 -9.55 -22.62
CA GLY A 77 10.33 -9.07 -21.23
C GLY A 77 9.07 -9.43 -20.43
N TYR A 78 8.24 -10.36 -20.92
CA TYR A 78 7.01 -10.79 -20.26
C TYR A 78 6.88 -12.30 -20.20
N ASP A 79 6.32 -12.80 -19.10
CA ASP A 79 5.88 -14.18 -18.97
C ASP A 79 4.81 -14.59 -19.99
N GLN A 80 4.69 -15.90 -20.24
CA GLN A 80 3.77 -16.49 -21.20
C GLN A 80 2.30 -16.12 -20.95
N ILE A 81 1.88 -15.94 -19.69
CA ILE A 81 0.50 -15.53 -19.38
C ILE A 81 0.18 -14.17 -20.01
N ILE A 82 1.12 -13.21 -19.90
CA ILE A 82 0.96 -11.87 -20.47
C ILE A 82 1.06 -11.93 -21.99
N LEU A 83 1.96 -12.73 -22.54
CA LEU A 83 2.09 -12.91 -23.99
C LEU A 83 0.81 -13.50 -24.61
N ASN A 84 0.19 -14.49 -23.97
CA ASN A 84 -1.09 -15.05 -24.40
C ASN A 84 -2.21 -13.99 -24.34
N ALA A 85 -2.29 -13.22 -23.26
CA ALA A 85 -3.26 -12.13 -23.17
C ALA A 85 -3.07 -11.06 -24.25
N LEU A 86 -1.82 -10.76 -24.62
CA LEU A 86 -1.53 -9.84 -25.72
C LEU A 86 -1.98 -10.39 -27.08
N GLU A 87 -1.82 -11.70 -27.31
CA GLU A 87 -2.28 -12.36 -28.54
C GLU A 87 -3.81 -12.44 -28.62
N GLU A 88 -4.46 -12.81 -27.52
CA GLU A 88 -5.91 -13.03 -27.46
C GLU A 88 -6.73 -11.74 -27.39
N GLN A 89 -6.25 -10.74 -26.63
CA GLN A 89 -7.01 -9.53 -26.28
C GLN A 89 -6.45 -8.27 -26.93
N GLY A 90 -5.20 -8.30 -27.40
CA GLY A 90 -4.49 -7.16 -27.96
C GLY A 90 -3.86 -6.22 -26.92
N SER A 91 -2.90 -5.42 -27.38
CA SER A 91 -2.11 -4.53 -26.50
C SER A 91 -2.93 -3.45 -25.80
N GLU A 92 -4.04 -2.98 -26.37
CA GLU A 92 -4.91 -1.99 -25.73
C GLU A 92 -5.62 -2.56 -24.51
N ALA A 93 -6.19 -3.77 -24.61
CA ALA A 93 -6.86 -4.43 -23.50
C ALA A 93 -5.89 -4.72 -22.35
N VAL A 94 -4.69 -5.23 -22.68
CA VAL A 94 -3.63 -5.47 -21.69
C VAL A 94 -3.12 -4.16 -21.07
N ALA A 95 -3.06 -3.06 -21.83
CA ALA A 95 -2.70 -1.74 -21.29
C ALA A 95 -3.75 -1.22 -20.29
N THR A 96 -5.03 -1.41 -20.59
CA THR A 96 -6.13 -1.08 -19.67
C THR A 96 -6.04 -1.90 -18.40
N ALA A 97 -5.94 -3.23 -18.52
CA ALA A 97 -5.78 -4.14 -17.38
C ALA A 97 -4.55 -3.76 -16.53
N TYR A 98 -3.43 -3.42 -17.18
CA TYR A 98 -2.23 -2.93 -16.50
C TYR A 98 -2.49 -1.67 -15.67
N LEU A 99 -3.15 -0.65 -16.22
CA LEU A 99 -3.43 0.60 -15.50
C LEU A 99 -4.40 0.40 -14.34
N GLU A 100 -5.42 -0.43 -14.52
CA GLU A 100 -6.37 -0.81 -13.47
C GLU A 100 -5.69 -1.59 -12.35
N TYR A 101 -4.91 -2.62 -12.69
CA TYR A 101 -4.08 -3.38 -11.77
C TYR A 101 -3.17 -2.44 -10.96
N ARG A 102 -2.44 -1.53 -11.62
CA ARG A 102 -1.52 -0.60 -10.95
C ARG A 102 -2.24 0.34 -9.98
N SER A 103 -3.42 0.83 -10.35
CA SER A 103 -4.23 1.70 -9.49
C SER A 103 -4.73 0.94 -8.26
N ASN A 104 -5.33 -0.23 -8.46
CA ASN A 104 -5.81 -1.09 -7.37
C ASN A 104 -4.69 -1.46 -6.40
N MET A 105 -3.53 -1.86 -6.92
CA MET A 105 -2.44 -2.34 -6.09
C MET A 105 -1.79 -1.25 -5.25
N THR A 106 -1.71 -0.04 -5.81
CA THR A 106 -1.21 1.13 -5.07
C THR A 106 -2.12 1.46 -3.87
N MET A 107 -3.44 1.36 -4.05
CA MET A 107 -4.39 1.57 -2.96
C MET A 107 -4.35 0.43 -1.92
N LEU A 108 -4.29 -0.83 -2.37
CA LEU A 108 -4.29 -1.99 -1.47
C LEU A 108 -3.03 -2.09 -0.63
N ASP A 109 -1.87 -1.73 -1.19
CA ASP A 109 -0.63 -1.62 -0.43
C ASP A 109 -0.73 -0.55 0.66
N ASN A 110 -1.39 0.57 0.38
CA ASN A 110 -1.66 1.61 1.38
C ASN A 110 -2.62 1.16 2.47
N TYR A 111 -3.71 0.47 2.13
CA TYR A 111 -4.62 -0.08 3.14
C TYR A 111 -3.93 -1.11 4.02
N HIS A 112 -3.06 -1.95 3.43
CA HIS A 112 -2.22 -2.85 4.20
C HIS A 112 -1.27 -2.10 5.14
N PHE A 113 -0.62 -1.04 4.65
CA PHE A 113 0.25 -0.19 5.47
C PHE A 113 -0.51 0.40 6.67
N GLN A 114 -1.69 0.98 6.42
CA GLN A 114 -2.51 1.59 7.47
C GLN A 114 -3.00 0.57 8.50
N TYR A 115 -3.33 -0.64 8.06
CA TYR A 115 -3.64 -1.76 8.95
C TYR A 115 -2.45 -2.14 9.83
N GLU A 116 -1.25 -2.31 9.27
CA GLU A 116 -0.04 -2.62 10.04
C GLU A 116 0.31 -1.52 11.06
N LYS A 117 -0.12 -0.28 10.83
CA LYS A 117 0.05 0.86 11.75
C LYS A 117 -1.09 1.03 12.76
N GLY A 118 -2.15 0.21 12.67
CA GLY A 118 -3.32 0.30 13.56
C GLY A 118 -4.26 1.46 13.23
N PHE A 119 -4.13 2.07 12.05
CA PHE A 119 -5.04 3.12 11.57
C PHE A 119 -6.28 2.56 10.84
N LEU A 120 -6.26 1.28 10.50
CA LEU A 120 -7.38 0.58 9.87
C LEU A 120 -7.89 -0.54 10.78
N THR A 121 -9.21 -0.68 10.89
CA THR A 121 -9.84 -1.72 11.70
C THR A 121 -9.71 -3.10 11.04
N GLU A 122 -9.76 -4.17 11.85
CA GLU A 122 -9.74 -5.55 11.36
C GLU A 122 -10.85 -5.84 10.35
N ASP A 123 -12.07 -5.38 10.62
CA ASP A 123 -13.21 -5.59 9.72
C ASP A 123 -13.01 -4.92 8.36
N ALA A 124 -12.49 -3.68 8.35
CA ALA A 124 -12.18 -2.98 7.11
C ALA A 124 -11.04 -3.66 6.36
N TRP A 125 -9.99 -4.07 7.08
CA TRP A 125 -8.86 -4.79 6.50
C TRP A 125 -9.30 -6.11 5.87
N ARG A 126 -10.15 -6.90 6.54
CA ARG A 126 -10.68 -8.15 6.00
C ARG A 126 -11.32 -7.93 4.62
N ALA A 127 -12.15 -6.90 4.47
CA ALA A 127 -12.77 -6.60 3.19
C ALA A 127 -11.75 -6.24 2.08
N TYR A 128 -10.71 -5.47 2.40
CA TYR A 128 -9.65 -5.14 1.44
C TYR A 128 -8.75 -6.34 1.11
N ARG A 129 -8.46 -7.19 2.08
CA ARG A 129 -7.72 -8.45 1.86
C ARG A 129 -8.48 -9.37 0.92
N GLU A 130 -9.79 -9.52 1.11
CA GLU A 130 -10.62 -10.32 0.19
C GLU A 130 -10.65 -9.73 -1.22
N ARG A 131 -10.77 -8.40 -1.34
CA ARG A 131 -10.66 -7.74 -2.65
C ARG A 131 -9.29 -8.01 -3.30
N LEU A 132 -8.21 -7.95 -2.53
CA LEU A 132 -6.86 -8.25 -3.01
C LEU A 132 -6.76 -9.71 -3.49
N LYS A 133 -7.32 -10.65 -2.71
CA LYS A 133 -7.37 -12.07 -3.06
C LYS A 133 -8.06 -12.29 -4.40
N VAL A 134 -9.22 -11.67 -4.61
CA VAL A 134 -9.98 -11.72 -5.87
C VAL A 134 -9.23 -11.07 -7.03
N ILE A 135 -8.53 -9.96 -6.81
CA ILE A 135 -7.72 -9.34 -7.87
C ILE A 135 -6.59 -10.28 -8.31
N LEU A 136 -5.93 -10.94 -7.34
CA LEU A 136 -4.83 -11.87 -7.57
C LEU A 136 -5.28 -13.27 -8.01
N SER A 137 -6.58 -13.57 -8.05
CA SER A 137 -7.09 -14.84 -8.60
C SER A 137 -7.21 -14.79 -10.12
N VAL A 138 -7.11 -13.60 -10.72
CA VAL A 138 -7.02 -13.43 -12.17
C VAL A 138 -5.57 -13.64 -12.61
N ASP A 139 -5.31 -14.64 -13.45
CA ASP A 139 -3.96 -15.02 -13.90
C ASP A 139 -3.17 -13.84 -14.48
N LEU A 140 -3.80 -13.02 -15.32
CA LEU A 140 -3.16 -11.82 -15.87
C LEU A 140 -2.71 -10.86 -14.77
N ASN A 141 -3.54 -10.61 -13.75
CA ASN A 141 -3.17 -9.71 -12.65
C ASN A 141 -2.06 -10.31 -11.78
N ALA A 142 -2.10 -11.61 -11.52
CA ALA A 142 -1.03 -12.31 -10.79
C ALA A 142 0.30 -12.24 -11.55
N ALA A 143 0.29 -12.45 -12.88
CA ALA A 143 1.48 -12.31 -13.72
C ALA A 143 2.01 -10.87 -13.72
N LEU A 144 1.13 -9.87 -13.91
CA LEU A 144 1.48 -8.45 -13.82
C LEU A 144 2.05 -8.05 -12.46
N TYR A 145 1.63 -8.73 -11.39
CA TYR A 145 2.19 -8.59 -10.05
C TYR A 145 3.59 -9.15 -9.95
N LEU A 146 3.81 -10.40 -10.38
CA LEU A 146 5.10 -11.07 -10.28
C LEU A 146 6.21 -10.31 -11.04
N GLU A 147 5.89 -9.74 -12.20
CA GLU A 147 6.80 -8.87 -12.98
C GLU A 147 7.31 -7.64 -12.20
N GLN A 148 6.57 -7.20 -11.19
CA GLN A 148 6.85 -5.97 -10.45
C GLN A 148 6.83 -6.16 -8.94
N ALA A 149 6.97 -7.40 -8.45
CA ALA A 149 6.82 -7.71 -7.03
C ALA A 149 7.77 -6.87 -6.16
N THR A 150 9.02 -6.69 -6.61
CA THR A 150 10.08 -5.94 -5.91
C THR A 150 9.80 -4.45 -5.72
N ARG A 151 8.79 -3.90 -6.42
CA ARG A 151 8.40 -2.49 -6.30
C ARG A 151 7.63 -2.19 -5.01
N TRP A 152 7.02 -3.22 -4.42
CA TRP A 152 6.14 -3.07 -3.27
C TRP A 152 6.89 -3.23 -1.94
N ARG A 153 6.28 -2.83 -0.83
CA ARG A 153 6.85 -3.07 0.52
C ARG A 153 6.95 -4.57 0.78
N LEU A 154 8.01 -5.01 1.47
CA LEU A 154 8.26 -6.44 1.72
C LEU A 154 7.06 -7.14 2.40
N SER A 155 6.47 -6.53 3.43
CA SER A 155 5.29 -7.11 4.10
C SER A 155 4.08 -7.25 3.16
N PHE A 156 3.92 -6.34 2.20
CA PHE A 156 2.89 -6.45 1.19
C PHE A 156 3.23 -7.54 0.15
N GLN A 157 4.50 -7.74 -0.17
CA GLN A 157 4.94 -8.83 -1.04
C GLN A 157 4.63 -10.19 -0.41
N GLU A 158 4.93 -10.36 0.87
CA GLU A 158 4.63 -11.58 1.64
C GLU A 158 3.12 -11.87 1.65
N LEU A 159 2.30 -10.85 1.86
CA LEU A 159 0.84 -10.97 1.79
C LEU A 159 0.38 -11.43 0.41
N CYS A 160 0.82 -10.78 -0.66
CA CYS A 160 0.44 -11.14 -2.03
C CYS A 160 0.88 -12.56 -2.38
N ALA A 161 2.11 -12.95 -2.00
CA ALA A 161 2.62 -14.30 -2.23
C ALA A 161 1.74 -15.35 -1.53
N LYS A 162 1.33 -15.08 -0.29
CA LYS A 162 0.40 -15.95 0.45
C LYS A 162 -0.95 -16.05 -0.24
N LEU A 163 -1.53 -14.93 -0.68
CA LEU A 163 -2.82 -14.91 -1.37
C LEU A 163 -2.80 -15.63 -2.72
N ILE A 164 -1.71 -15.49 -3.48
CA ILE A 164 -1.51 -16.21 -4.74
C ILE A 164 -1.42 -17.73 -4.48
N ALA A 165 -0.75 -18.15 -3.40
CA ALA A 165 -0.70 -19.55 -3.01
C ALA A 165 -2.09 -20.08 -2.60
N GLU A 166 -2.82 -19.33 -1.76
CA GLU A 166 -4.21 -19.66 -1.37
C GLU A 166 -5.12 -19.87 -2.59
N ASN A 167 -5.05 -18.97 -3.58
CA ASN A 167 -5.86 -19.08 -4.80
C ASN A 167 -5.55 -20.34 -5.64
N LYS A 168 -4.29 -20.79 -5.64
CA LYS A 168 -3.87 -22.02 -6.35
C LYS A 168 -4.32 -23.30 -5.66
N GLU A 169 -4.50 -23.28 -4.35
CA GLU A 169 -5.01 -24.43 -3.59
C GLU A 169 -6.53 -24.59 -3.74
N GLU A 170 -7.24 -23.50 -4.04
CA GLU A 170 -8.71 -23.47 -4.21
C GLU A 170 -9.19 -23.75 -5.65
N SER A 171 -8.27 -23.84 -6.63
CA SER A 171 -8.55 -24.07 -8.05
C SER A 171 -8.39 -25.54 -8.45
#